data_AF-A0A4R9PBP5-F1
#
_entry.id   AF-A0A4R9PBP5-F1
#
_cell.length_a   1.000
_cell.length_b   1.000
_cell.length_c   1.000
_cell.angle_alpha   90.00
_cell.angle_beta   90.00
_cell.angle_gamma   90.00
#
_symmetry.space_group_name_H-M   'P 1'
#
loop_
_entity.id
_entity.type
_entity.pdbx_description
1 polymer ?
#
loop_
_entity_poly.entity_id
_entity_poly.type
_entity_poly.pdbx_seq_one_letter_code
_entity_poly.pdbx_strand_id
1 'polypeptide(L)'
;ESWSLDADHAHARLADGTGLSASLAVAADGRLSPAREAAGIRAFARPYPQSALVLNFGHRSDHGFVSTEFHTETGPFTHVPLPGRRSSLVWVVKPEKAQE
;
A
#
# COMPACT_ATOMS: atom_id res chain seq x y z
N GLU A 1 -11.44 7.02 -13.60
CA GLU A 1 -11.11 8.46 -13.68
C GLU A 1 -10.08 8.66 -14.79
N SER A 2 -10.04 9.85 -15.41
CA SER A 2 -9.06 10.16 -16.46
C SER A 2 -8.47 11.55 -16.27
N TRP A 3 -7.22 11.73 -16.69
CA TRP A 3 -6.48 12.98 -16.54
C TRP A 3 -5.95 13.48 -17.88
N SER A 4 -5.98 14.80 -18.08
CA SER A 4 -5.28 15.47 -19.17
C SER A 4 -4.69 16.78 -18.67
N LEU A 5 -3.58 17.20 -19.27
CA LEU A 5 -2.86 18.40 -18.91
C LEU A 5 -2.71 19.27 -20.16
N ASP A 6 -2.90 20.58 -19.99
CA ASP A 6 -2.49 21.57 -20.97
C ASP A 6 -1.42 22.50 -20.38
N ALA A 7 -1.16 23.63 -21.02
CA ALA A 7 -0.10 24.55 -20.59
C ALA A 7 -0.37 25.17 -19.21
N ASP A 8 -1.62 25.40 -18.84
CA ASP A 8 -1.99 26.21 -17.68
C ASP A 8 -2.84 25.45 -16.65
N HIS A 9 -3.48 24.33 -17.06
CA HIS A 9 -4.43 23.60 -16.23
C HIS A 9 -4.25 22.08 -16.29
N ALA A 10 -4.61 21.46 -15.18
CA ALA A 10 -4.89 20.03 -15.08
C ALA A 10 -6.41 19.81 -15.13
N HIS A 11 -6.82 18.80 -15.87
CA HIS A 11 -8.22 18.39 -16.00
C HIS A 11 -8.40 16.97 -15.51
N ALA A 12 -9.39 16.77 -14.65
CA ALA A 12 -9.77 15.46 -14.14
C ALA A 12 -11.22 15.15 -14.50
N ARG A 13 -11.47 13.91 -14.94
CA ARG A 13 -12.82 13.37 -15.06
C ARG A 13 -13.02 12.30 -14.00
N LEU A 14 -13.92 12.58 -13.07
CA LEU A 14 -14.26 11.70 -11.95
C LEU A 14 -15.13 10.53 -12.42
N ALA A 15 -15.26 9.51 -11.56
CA ALA A 15 -16.01 8.30 -11.88
C ALA A 15 -17.51 8.55 -12.09
N ASP A 16 -18.08 9.58 -11.47
CA ASP A 16 -19.46 10.01 -11.64
C ASP A 16 -19.67 10.86 -12.93
N GLY A 17 -18.60 11.11 -13.69
CA GLY A 17 -18.62 11.93 -14.91
C GLY A 17 -18.35 13.41 -14.69
N THR A 18 -18.26 13.87 -13.44
CA THR A 18 -17.91 15.26 -13.09
C THR A 18 -16.54 15.63 -13.67
N GLY A 19 -16.49 16.78 -14.34
CA GLY A 19 -15.27 17.39 -14.83
C GLY A 19 -14.76 18.47 -13.88
N LEU A 20 -13.48 18.39 -13.52
CA LEU A 20 -12.79 19.40 -12.72
C LEU A 20 -11.61 19.96 -13.51
N SER A 21 -11.37 21.26 -13.36
CA SER A 21 -10.20 21.94 -13.90
C SER A 21 -9.57 22.80 -12.81
N ALA A 22 -8.24 22.77 -12.71
CA ALA A 22 -7.48 23.55 -11.76
C ALA A 22 -6.10 23.91 -12.32
N SER A 23 -5.56 25.06 -11.90
CA SER A 23 -4.19 25.48 -12.27
C SER A 23 -3.10 24.62 -11.64
N LEU A 24 -3.43 23.85 -10.59
CA LEU A 24 -2.53 22.91 -9.94
C LEU A 24 -3.31 21.67 -9.49
N ALA A 25 -2.73 20.50 -9.72
CA ALA A 25 -3.18 19.23 -9.18
C ALA A 25 -2.04 18.52 -8.45
N VAL A 26 -2.37 17.79 -7.37
CA VAL A 26 -1.43 16.96 -6.61
C VAL A 26 -1.85 15.50 -6.75
N ALA A 27 -0.99 14.69 -7.38
CA ALA A 27 -1.19 13.25 -7.54
C ALA A 27 -0.88 12.51 -6.21
N ALA A 28 -1.90 12.31 -5.37
CA ALA A 28 -1.82 11.60 -4.09
C ALA A 28 -2.61 10.26 -4.10
N ASP A 29 -2.72 9.65 -5.29
CA ASP A 29 -3.53 8.49 -5.66
C ASP A 29 -2.73 7.16 -5.70
N GLY A 30 -1.58 7.13 -5.05
CA GLY A 30 -0.81 5.92 -4.80
C GLY A 30 0.08 5.44 -5.96
N ARG A 31 0.58 4.21 -5.84
CA ARG A 31 1.65 3.68 -6.71
C ARG A 31 1.25 3.55 -8.18
N LEU A 32 -0.02 3.33 -8.49
CA LEU A 32 -0.55 3.19 -9.86
C LEU A 32 -1.28 4.46 -10.32
N SER A 33 -0.81 5.62 -9.87
CA SER A 33 -1.39 6.93 -10.16
C SER A 33 -1.68 7.19 -11.64
N PRO A 34 -2.95 7.26 -12.08
CA PRO A 34 -3.31 7.75 -13.41
C PRO A 34 -2.91 9.21 -13.65
N ALA A 35 -2.90 10.05 -12.60
CA ALA A 35 -2.49 11.45 -12.73
C ALA A 35 -0.98 11.57 -13.08
N ARG A 36 -0.13 10.78 -12.43
CA ARG A 36 1.31 10.70 -12.74
C ARG A 36 1.54 10.23 -14.18
N GLU A 37 0.78 9.23 -14.63
CA GLU A 37 0.87 8.69 -15.98
C GLU A 37 0.47 9.73 -17.03
N ALA A 38 -0.62 10.45 -16.82
CA ALA A 38 -1.04 11.54 -17.70
C ALA A 38 0.00 12.68 -17.78
N ALA A 39 0.72 12.93 -16.68
CA ALA A 39 1.84 13.88 -16.64
C ALA A 39 3.13 13.39 -17.32
N GLY A 40 3.15 12.16 -17.84
CA GLY A 40 4.34 11.59 -18.49
C GLY A 40 5.50 11.32 -17.53
N ILE A 41 5.25 11.29 -16.21
CA ILE A 41 6.28 11.09 -15.20
C ILE A 41 6.59 9.60 -15.08
N ARG A 42 7.78 9.20 -15.53
CA ARG A 42 8.24 7.80 -15.47
C ARG A 42 8.47 7.34 -14.03
N ALA A 43 8.01 6.13 -13.72
CA ALA A 43 8.27 5.45 -12.45
C ALA A 43 9.00 4.12 -12.72
N PHE A 44 9.87 3.73 -11.80
CA PHE A 44 10.61 2.47 -11.88
C PHE A 44 10.18 1.53 -10.76
N ALA A 45 9.86 0.29 -11.11
CA ALA A 45 9.57 -0.76 -10.16
C ALA A 45 10.74 -1.75 -10.13
N ARG A 46 11.18 -2.12 -8.93
CA ARG A 46 12.13 -3.22 -8.72
C ARG A 46 11.39 -4.33 -7.97
N PRO A 47 11.19 -5.50 -8.58
CA PRO A 47 10.58 -6.62 -7.87
C PRO A 47 11.52 -7.08 -6.76
N TYR A 48 10.96 -7.32 -5.58
CA TYR A 48 11.64 -8.04 -4.50
C TYR A 48 11.16 -9.49 -4.52
N PRO A 49 12.06 -10.49 -4.39
CA PRO A 49 11.69 -11.91 -4.37
C PRO A 49 11.11 -12.31 -3.00
N GLN A 50 10.19 -11.51 -2.49
CA GLN A 50 9.56 -11.63 -1.18
C GLN A 50 8.07 -11.28 -1.30
N SER A 51 7.27 -11.89 -0.44
CA SER A 51 5.85 -11.56 -0.26
C SER A 51 5.57 -11.39 1.23
N ALA A 52 4.62 -10.52 1.56
CA ALA A 52 4.18 -10.30 2.93
C ALA A 52 2.79 -10.91 3.12
N LEU A 53 2.69 -11.93 3.96
CA LEU A 53 1.40 -12.40 4.46
C LEU A 53 0.96 -11.47 5.59
N VAL A 54 -0.24 -10.89 5.44
CA VAL A 54 -0.80 -9.96 6.42
C VAL A 54 -2.16 -10.45 6.90
N LEU A 55 -2.37 -10.42 8.21
CA LEU A 55 -3.67 -10.73 8.80
C LEU A 55 -3.81 -10.12 10.20
N ASN A 56 -5.04 -10.04 10.68
CA ASN A 56 -5.32 -9.76 12.08
C ASN A 56 -5.76 -11.04 12.77
N PHE A 57 -5.31 -11.27 13.99
CA PHE A 57 -5.66 -12.45 14.76
C PHE A 57 -5.89 -12.12 16.24
N GLY A 58 -6.69 -12.97 16.90
CA GLY A 58 -6.96 -12.88 18.33
C GLY A 58 -5.99 -13.74 19.14
N HIS A 59 -5.68 -13.29 20.35
CA HIS A 59 -4.82 -13.99 21.30
C HIS A 59 -5.63 -14.61 22.42
N ARG A 60 -5.21 -15.79 22.89
CA ARG A 60 -5.72 -16.43 24.11
C ARG A 60 -5.16 -15.79 25.39
N SER A 61 -3.98 -15.17 25.29
CA SER A 61 -3.25 -14.47 26.36
C SER A 61 -3.20 -12.97 26.08
N ASP A 62 -2.93 -12.16 27.09
CA ASP A 62 -2.67 -10.74 26.86
C ASP A 62 -1.29 -10.57 26.19
N HIS A 63 -1.17 -9.70 25.19
CA HIS A 63 0.09 -9.42 24.50
C HIS A 63 0.90 -8.29 25.17
N GLY A 64 0.44 -7.75 26.30
CA GLY A 64 1.13 -6.77 27.15
C GLY A 64 1.38 -5.43 26.46
N PHE A 65 0.64 -5.14 25.39
CA PHE A 65 0.93 -4.04 24.46
C PHE A 65 2.39 -4.04 23.94
N VAL A 66 3.00 -5.23 23.80
CA VAL A 66 4.36 -5.41 23.29
C VAL A 66 4.35 -5.83 21.82
N SER A 67 5.02 -5.06 20.96
CA SER A 67 5.33 -5.48 19.59
C SER A 67 6.47 -6.49 19.61
N THR A 68 6.29 -7.63 18.96
CA THR A 68 7.29 -8.70 18.89
C THR A 68 7.66 -8.97 17.44
N GLU A 69 8.94 -9.11 17.17
CA GLU A 69 9.48 -9.43 15.85
C GLU A 69 10.47 -10.58 15.95
N PHE A 70 10.24 -11.62 15.15
CA PHE A 70 11.19 -12.70 14.94
C PHE A 70 11.93 -12.48 13.63
N HIS A 71 13.25 -12.64 13.66
CA HIS A 71 14.09 -12.64 12.48
C HIS A 71 14.20 -14.07 11.97
N THR A 72 13.69 -14.33 10.76
CA THR A 72 13.76 -15.65 10.12
C THR A 72 14.66 -15.60 8.89
N GLU A 73 14.99 -16.76 8.32
CA GLU A 73 15.79 -16.83 7.10
C GLU A 73 15.16 -16.09 5.90
N THR A 74 13.82 -16.03 5.83
CA THR A 74 13.11 -15.39 4.71
C THR A 74 12.78 -13.92 4.94
N GLY A 75 12.93 -13.44 6.17
CA GLY A 75 12.60 -12.07 6.58
C GLY A 75 11.92 -11.99 7.95
N PRO A 76 11.40 -10.81 8.31
CA PRO A 76 10.75 -10.60 9.60
C PRO A 76 9.37 -11.29 9.70
N PHE A 77 9.04 -11.73 10.90
CA PHE A 77 7.71 -12.09 11.36
C PHE A 77 7.35 -11.16 12.51
N THR A 78 6.52 -10.15 12.22
CA THR A 78 6.24 -9.05 13.15
C THR A 78 4.78 -9.04 13.51
N HIS A 79 4.48 -9.04 14.80
CA HIS A 79 3.12 -8.93 15.30
C HIS A 79 2.99 -7.72 16.23
N VAL A 80 2.13 -6.80 15.80
CA VAL A 80 1.91 -5.50 16.43
C VAL A 80 0.58 -5.54 17.19
N PRO A 81 0.57 -5.24 18.50
CA PRO A 81 -0.64 -5.11 19.30
C PRO A 81 -1.68 -4.16 18.71
N LEU A 82 -2.93 -4.60 18.72
CA LEU A 82 -4.12 -3.80 18.43
C LEU A 82 -4.99 -3.71 19.70
N PRO A 83 -5.96 -2.79 19.76
CA PRO A 83 -6.92 -2.76 20.87
C PRO A 83 -7.64 -4.10 21.09
N GLY A 84 -7.74 -4.49 22.36
CA GLY A 84 -8.22 -5.79 22.81
C GLY A 84 -7.07 -6.80 22.89
N ARG A 85 -7.38 -8.09 22.70
CA ARG A 85 -6.39 -9.18 22.63
C ARG A 85 -6.15 -9.54 21.19
N ARG A 86 -5.71 -8.58 20.38
CA ARG A 86 -5.55 -8.74 18.93
C ARG A 86 -4.19 -8.23 18.50
N SER A 87 -3.65 -8.81 17.45
CA SER A 87 -2.50 -8.25 16.75
C SER A 87 -2.71 -8.23 15.26
N SER A 88 -2.02 -7.31 14.60
CA SER A 88 -1.76 -7.38 13.17
C SER A 88 -0.45 -8.12 12.95
N LEU A 89 -0.42 -9.05 12.00
CA LEU A 89 0.77 -9.77 11.55
C LEU A 89 1.26 -9.19 10.23
N VAL A 90 2.58 -9.03 10.12
CA VAL A 90 3.31 -8.94 8.86
C VAL A 90 4.35 -10.04 8.86
N TRP A 91 4.21 -11.00 7.96
CA TRP A 91 5.14 -12.12 7.83
C TRP A 91 5.74 -12.16 6.44
N VAL A 92 7.05 -11.90 6.36
CA VAL A 92 7.80 -11.91 5.10
C VAL A 92 8.30 -13.32 4.78
N VAL A 93 7.87 -13.83 3.63
CA VAL A 93 8.22 -15.16 3.11
C VAL A 93 8.60 -15.07 1.63
N LYS A 94 9.10 -16.18 1.08
CA LYS A 94 9.23 -16.32 -0.38
C LYS A 94 7.83 -16.35 -1.04
N PRO A 95 7.67 -15.83 -2.26
CA PRO A 95 6.36 -15.75 -2.93
C PRO A 95 5.61 -17.08 -3.03
N GLU A 96 6.31 -18.19 -3.25
CA GLU A 96 5.70 -19.52 -3.38
C GLU A 96 5.06 -19.96 -2.07
N LYS A 97 5.73 -19.69 -0.94
CA LYS A 97 5.26 -20.05 0.40
C LYS A 97 4.01 -19.28 0.80
N ALA A 98 3.81 -18.07 0.27
CA ALA A 98 2.62 -17.27 0.55
C ALA A 98 1.34 -17.79 -0.13
N GLN A 99 1.47 -18.71 -1.09
CA GLN A 99 0.37 -19.25 -1.89
C GLN A 99 -0.10 -20.65 -1.43
N GLU A 100 0.63 -21.28 -0.52
CA GLU A 100 0.23 -22.56 0.12
C GLU A 100 -0.97 -22.38 1.06
#